data_AF-A0A9E0ZKP3-F1
#
_entry.id   AF-A0A9E0ZKP3-F1
#
_cell.length_a   1.000
_cell.length_b   1.000
_cell.length_c   1.000
_cell.angle_alpha   90.00
_cell.angle_beta   90.00
_cell.angle_gamma   90.00
#
_symmetry.space_group_name_H-M   'P 1'
#
loop_
_entity.id
_entity.type
_entity.pdbx_description
1 polymer ?
#
loop_
_entity_poly.entity_id
_entity_poly.type
_entity_poly.pdbx_seq_one_letter_code
_entity_poly.pdbx_strand_id
1 'polypeptide(L)'
;MQKNINVINNMEKEINVTINKPDEEVQIVIEKLQEKVCLADLKQFSHFFDSDGEEYIVCEQFENGTVSVLKLNTLNYFMQFGTNNNWAESEIREHLNNKYLKELERKFGSENIVEHKVDLLSMDGFDDYGYTIDKVAIRTFDEYRKYSKGIELTYCESLATPMQTPSRNSSGDIVCVYPSGGVDWFWCDSCGYVRPFFFLKSSVLVYLE
;
A
#
# COMPACT_ATOMS: atom_id res chain seq x y z
N MET A 1 51.84 -10.45 21.91
CA MET A 1 51.06 -9.20 21.72
C MET A 1 49.63 -9.57 21.43
N GLN A 2 48.68 -9.15 22.26
CA GLN A 2 47.26 -9.32 21.99
C GLN A 2 46.86 -8.26 20.96
N LYS A 3 46.35 -8.67 19.80
CA LYS A 3 45.81 -7.75 18.79
C LYS A 3 44.32 -7.56 19.08
N ASN A 4 43.94 -6.36 19.51
CA ASN A 4 42.55 -6.01 19.74
C ASN A 4 42.00 -5.31 18.49
N ILE A 5 40.74 -5.59 18.14
CA ILE A 5 39.98 -4.89 17.12
C ILE A 5 38.94 -4.04 17.85
N ASN A 6 38.94 -2.73 17.62
CA ASN A 6 37.97 -1.81 18.20
C ASN A 6 36.90 -1.48 17.15
N VAL A 7 35.63 -1.68 17.49
CA VAL A 7 34.48 -1.26 16.69
C VAL A 7 33.82 -0.09 17.42
N ILE A 8 33.67 1.04 16.75
CA ILE A 8 33.09 2.26 17.32
C ILE A 8 31.83 2.61 16.52
N ASN A 9 30.68 2.64 17.18
CA ASN A 9 29.44 3.16 16.59
C ASN A 9 29.42 4.69 16.70
N ASN A 10 29.48 5.39 15.58
CA ASN A 10 29.32 6.85 15.52
C ASN A 10 27.94 7.27 14.99
N MET A 11 26.99 6.33 14.88
CA MET A 11 25.60 6.64 14.52
C MET A 11 24.84 7.12 15.76
N GLU A 12 23.88 8.03 15.57
CA GLU A 12 22.92 8.43 16.63
C GLU A 12 21.88 7.33 16.95
N LYS A 13 21.99 6.16 16.33
CA LYS A 13 21.07 5.04 16.46
C LYS A 13 21.76 3.85 17.10
N GLU A 14 21.01 3.09 17.90
CA GLU A 14 21.48 1.84 18.45
C GLU A 14 21.77 0.82 17.34
N ILE A 15 22.84 0.06 17.50
CA ILE A 15 23.21 -1.05 16.61
C ILE A 15 23.48 -2.29 17.46
N ASN A 16 23.11 -3.45 16.95
CA ASN A 16 23.60 -4.72 17.44
C ASN A 16 24.89 -5.08 16.71
N VAL A 17 25.93 -5.42 17.48
CA VAL A 17 27.19 -5.94 16.94
C VAL A 17 27.35 -7.38 17.40
N THR A 18 27.26 -8.32 16.47
CA THR A 18 27.42 -9.75 16.73
C THR A 18 28.72 -10.23 16.12
N ILE A 19 29.58 -10.88 16.91
CA ILE A 19 30.82 -11.48 16.42
C ILE A 19 30.60 -12.99 16.31
N ASN A 20 30.58 -13.50 15.09
CA ASN A 20 30.51 -14.92 14.80
C ASN A 20 31.90 -15.44 14.42
N LYS A 21 32.17 -16.70 14.76
CA LYS A 21 33.39 -17.38 14.34
C LYS A 21 33.03 -18.72 13.68
N PRO A 22 32.45 -18.72 12.47
CA PRO A 22 32.44 -19.92 11.64
C PRO A 22 33.88 -20.38 11.39
N ASP A 23 34.07 -21.69 11.21
CA ASP A 23 35.34 -22.42 11.39
C ASP A 23 36.61 -21.75 10.83
N GLU A 24 36.52 -20.99 9.72
CA GLU A 24 37.66 -20.41 9.02
C GLU A 24 37.77 -18.87 9.08
N GLU A 25 36.71 -18.14 9.48
CA GLU A 25 36.69 -16.66 9.44
C GLU A 25 35.96 -16.03 10.63
N VAL A 26 36.42 -14.86 11.08
CA VAL A 26 35.69 -14.04 12.06
C VAL A 26 34.76 -13.11 11.30
N GLN A 27 33.46 -13.24 11.54
CA GLN A 27 32.44 -12.35 10.97
C GLN A 27 31.99 -11.36 12.04
N ILE A 28 31.94 -10.08 11.67
CA ILE A 28 31.34 -9.03 12.48
C ILE A 28 30.06 -8.60 11.76
N VAL A 29 28.91 -8.90 12.35
CA VAL A 29 27.60 -8.49 11.84
C VAL A 29 27.17 -7.25 12.60
N ILE A 30 26.84 -6.19 11.86
CA ILE A 30 26.35 -4.93 12.41
C ILE A 30 24.92 -4.74 11.90
N GLU A 31 23.96 -4.74 12.81
CA GLU A 31 22.54 -4.58 12.50
C GLU A 31 22.02 -3.29 13.13
N LYS A 32 21.32 -2.47 12.34
CA LYS A 32 20.62 -1.29 12.85
C LYS A 32 19.44 -1.76 13.71
N LEU A 33 19.37 -1.32 14.97
CA LEU A 33 18.16 -1.47 15.76
C LEU A 33 17.16 -0.43 15.26
N GLN A 34 16.06 -0.91 14.68
CA GLN A 34 14.92 -0.05 14.38
C GLN A 34 13.83 -0.37 15.40
N GLU A 35 13.52 0.62 16.24
CA GLU A 35 12.40 0.54 17.16
C GLU A 35 11.11 0.44 16.35
N LYS A 36 10.27 -0.52 16.72
CA LYS A 36 8.94 -0.64 16.14
C LYS A 36 7.95 0.07 17.04
N VAL A 37 7.02 0.79 16.42
CA VAL A 37 5.90 1.45 17.10
C VAL A 37 4.59 0.76 16.72
N CYS A 38 3.58 0.86 17.58
CA CYS A 38 2.27 0.33 17.28
C CYS A 38 1.57 1.24 16.26
N LEU A 39 0.97 0.65 15.22
CA LEU A 39 0.23 1.41 14.20
C LEU A 39 -0.93 2.20 14.80
N ALA A 40 -1.50 1.74 15.93
CA ALA A 40 -2.52 2.44 16.70
C ALA A 40 -2.06 3.80 17.26
N ASP A 41 -0.76 3.98 17.49
CA ASP A 41 -0.19 5.22 18.04
C ASP A 41 0.05 6.29 16.96
N LEU A 42 -0.03 5.90 15.68
CA LEU A 42 0.20 6.81 14.57
C LEU A 42 -1.06 7.64 14.26
N LYS A 43 -0.83 8.92 13.92
CA LYS A 43 -1.91 9.84 13.55
C LYS A 43 -2.26 9.67 12.07
N GLN A 44 -3.43 10.16 11.69
CA GLN A 44 -3.77 10.32 10.27
C GLN A 44 -2.66 11.11 9.56
N PHE A 45 -2.28 10.62 8.39
CA PHE A 45 -1.19 11.13 7.54
C PHE A 45 0.22 10.95 8.10
N SER A 46 0.40 10.18 9.18
CA SER A 46 1.73 9.73 9.58
C SER A 46 2.29 8.72 8.56
N HIS A 47 3.57 8.87 8.26
CA HIS A 47 4.32 7.95 7.42
C HIS A 47 4.91 6.82 8.28
N PHE A 48 5.01 5.63 7.71
CA PHE A 48 5.67 4.48 8.34
C PHE A 48 6.26 3.56 7.28
N PHE A 49 7.10 2.63 7.71
CA PHE A 49 7.81 1.69 6.86
C PHE A 49 7.57 0.25 7.26
N ASP A 50 7.58 -0.65 6.27
CA ASP A 50 7.63 -2.09 6.51
C ASP A 50 9.07 -2.60 6.71
N SER A 51 9.23 -3.91 6.88
CA SER A 51 10.53 -4.57 7.06
C SER A 51 11.48 -4.45 5.88
N ASP A 52 10.97 -4.12 4.69
CA ASP A 52 11.77 -3.96 3.48
C ASP A 52 12.10 -2.48 3.21
N GLY A 53 11.66 -1.58 4.08
CA GLY A 53 11.81 -0.14 3.90
C GLY A 53 10.84 0.46 2.90
N GLU A 54 9.73 -0.22 2.56
CA GLU A 54 8.70 0.42 1.75
C GLU A 54 7.86 1.37 2.60
N GLU A 55 7.57 2.54 2.03
CA GLU A 55 6.85 3.61 2.71
C GLU A 55 5.34 3.54 2.48
N TYR A 56 4.60 3.79 3.57
CA TYR A 56 3.16 3.83 3.62
C TYR A 56 2.69 5.04 4.43
N ILE A 57 1.44 5.43 4.23
CA ILE A 57 0.79 6.51 4.97
C ILE A 57 -0.51 6.04 5.60
N VAL A 58 -0.74 6.47 6.85
CA VAL A 58 -1.99 6.23 7.58
C VAL A 58 -3.10 7.09 6.99
N CYS A 59 -4.16 6.46 6.48
CA CYS A 59 -5.32 7.16 5.92
C CYS A 59 -6.40 7.42 6.98
N GLU A 60 -6.76 6.43 7.78
CA GLU A 60 -7.78 6.56 8.83
C GLU A 60 -7.63 5.47 9.89
N GLN A 61 -7.88 5.84 11.15
CA GLN A 61 -7.97 4.93 12.29
C GLN A 61 -9.45 4.65 12.56
N PHE A 62 -9.84 3.38 12.72
CA PHE A 62 -11.21 2.96 12.94
C PHE A 62 -11.42 2.42 14.36
N GLU A 63 -12.60 2.65 14.93
CA GLU A 63 -12.96 2.23 16.29
C GLU A 63 -12.94 0.70 16.48
N ASN A 64 -13.09 -0.07 15.40
CA ASN A 64 -13.03 -1.54 15.41
C ASN A 64 -11.58 -2.08 15.49
N GLY A 65 -10.58 -1.22 15.67
CA GLY A 65 -9.18 -1.62 15.78
C GLY A 65 -8.51 -1.93 14.44
N THR A 66 -9.01 -1.35 13.34
CA THR A 66 -8.36 -1.40 12.03
C THR A 66 -7.88 -0.02 11.59
N VAL A 67 -6.95 -0.01 10.64
CA VAL A 67 -6.33 1.19 10.09
C VAL A 67 -6.30 1.05 8.58
N SER A 68 -6.84 2.01 7.85
CA SER A 68 -6.63 2.07 6.41
C SER A 68 -5.29 2.72 6.11
N VAL A 69 -4.54 2.12 5.20
CA VAL A 69 -3.20 2.56 4.83
C VAL A 69 -3.05 2.56 3.32
N LEU A 70 -2.19 3.44 2.82
CA LEU A 70 -1.89 3.57 1.40
C LEU A 70 -0.39 3.44 1.20
N LYS A 71 0.02 2.66 0.20
CA LYS A 71 1.42 2.64 -0.23
C LYS A 71 1.79 4.01 -0.85
N LEU A 72 2.93 4.59 -0.46
CA LEU A 72 3.30 5.92 -0.95
C LEU A 72 3.88 5.90 -2.38
N ASN A 73 4.50 4.79 -2.78
CA ASN A 73 4.98 4.60 -4.14
C ASN A 73 4.05 3.67 -4.93
N THR A 74 3.85 3.99 -6.20
CA THR A 74 3.09 3.12 -7.10
C THR A 74 3.87 1.85 -7.39
N LEU A 75 3.18 0.80 -7.82
CA LEU A 75 3.85 -0.42 -8.29
C LEU A 75 4.70 -0.10 -9.55
N ASN A 76 5.90 -0.69 -9.63
CA ASN A 76 6.95 -0.32 -10.60
C ASN A 76 6.72 -0.84 -12.04
N TYR A 77 5.52 -1.25 -12.40
CA TYR A 77 5.20 -1.77 -13.71
C TYR A 77 3.82 -1.29 -14.16
N PHE A 78 3.71 -0.96 -15.44
CA PHE A 78 2.45 -0.62 -16.08
C PHE A 78 1.54 -1.85 -16.08
N MET A 79 0.33 -1.70 -15.54
CA MET A 79 -0.64 -2.78 -15.37
C MET A 79 -1.94 -2.43 -16.06
N GLN A 80 -2.29 -3.21 -17.09
CA GLN A 80 -3.60 -3.12 -17.71
C GLN A 80 -4.69 -3.33 -16.64
N PHE A 81 -5.76 -2.54 -16.71
CA PHE A 81 -6.88 -2.71 -15.79
C PHE A 81 -7.62 -4.00 -16.14
N GLY A 82 -7.88 -4.22 -17.43
CA GLY A 82 -8.51 -5.43 -17.95
C GLY A 82 -9.21 -5.15 -19.27
N THR A 83 -10.18 -6.00 -19.61
CA THR A 83 -10.97 -5.88 -20.85
C THR A 83 -12.22 -5.01 -20.70
N ASN A 84 -12.53 -4.58 -19.47
CA ASN A 84 -13.59 -3.65 -19.11
C ASN A 84 -13.19 -2.84 -17.87
N ASN A 85 -14.05 -1.92 -17.43
CA ASN A 85 -13.82 -1.05 -16.27
C ASN A 85 -14.39 -1.61 -14.94
N ASN A 86 -14.83 -2.86 -14.89
CA ASN A 86 -15.33 -3.50 -13.68
C ASN A 86 -14.15 -3.97 -12.81
N TRP A 87 -13.93 -3.30 -11.67
CA TRP A 87 -12.89 -3.68 -10.71
C TRP A 87 -12.92 -5.16 -10.31
N ALA A 88 -14.11 -5.74 -10.16
CA ALA A 88 -14.29 -7.14 -9.74
C ALA A 88 -13.62 -8.15 -10.69
N GLU A 89 -13.53 -7.81 -11.96
CA GLU A 89 -12.96 -8.61 -13.05
C GLU A 89 -11.57 -8.14 -13.48
N SER A 90 -11.02 -7.11 -12.82
CA SER A 90 -9.78 -6.48 -13.24
C SER A 90 -8.54 -7.35 -12.98
N GLU A 91 -7.58 -7.28 -13.89
CA GLU A 91 -6.27 -7.92 -13.76
C GLU A 91 -5.47 -7.31 -12.59
N ILE A 92 -5.70 -6.02 -12.31
CA ILE A 92 -5.11 -5.35 -11.15
C ILE A 92 -5.61 -5.99 -9.86
N ARG A 93 -6.92 -6.19 -9.71
CA ARG A 93 -7.50 -6.84 -8.53
C ARG A 93 -6.95 -8.25 -8.34
N GLU A 94 -6.86 -9.02 -9.43
CA GLU A 94 -6.27 -10.36 -9.39
C GLU A 94 -4.82 -10.33 -8.91
N HIS A 95 -4.00 -9.42 -9.45
CA HIS A 95 -2.62 -9.27 -9.02
C HIS A 95 -2.53 -8.91 -7.53
N LEU A 96 -3.28 -7.89 -7.10
CA LEU A 96 -3.25 -7.35 -5.75
C LEU A 96 -3.64 -8.39 -4.70
N ASN A 97 -4.68 -9.19 -4.97
CA ASN A 97 -5.18 -10.21 -4.05
C ASN A 97 -4.50 -11.58 -4.22
N ASN A 98 -3.49 -11.69 -5.10
CA ASN A 98 -2.69 -12.91 -5.25
C ASN A 98 -1.21 -12.66 -4.97
N LYS A 99 -0.44 -12.22 -5.97
CA LYS A 99 1.02 -12.12 -5.87
C LYS A 99 1.43 -11.06 -4.86
N TYR A 100 0.83 -9.88 -4.95
CA TYR A 100 1.17 -8.77 -4.05
C TYR A 100 0.69 -9.02 -2.61
N LEU A 101 -0.48 -9.64 -2.43
CA LEU A 101 -0.97 -10.04 -1.11
C LEU A 101 0.05 -10.93 -0.37
N LYS A 102 0.69 -11.90 -1.04
CA LYS A 102 1.72 -12.74 -0.41
C LYS A 102 2.92 -11.93 0.09
N GLU A 103 3.26 -10.83 -0.59
CA GLU A 103 4.31 -9.92 -0.14
C GLU A 103 3.88 -9.18 1.14
N LEU A 104 2.66 -8.67 1.17
CA LEU A 104 2.09 -8.02 2.37
C LEU A 104 1.97 -9.01 3.54
N GLU A 105 1.56 -10.26 3.29
CA GLU A 105 1.44 -11.28 4.32
C GLU A 105 2.79 -11.60 4.96
N ARG A 106 3.88 -11.58 4.19
CA ARG A 106 5.25 -11.70 4.74
C ARG A 106 5.65 -10.47 5.58
N LYS A 107 5.26 -9.26 5.15
CA LYS A 107 5.63 -7.99 5.79
C LYS A 107 4.86 -7.74 7.10
N PHE A 108 3.57 -7.99 7.09
CA PHE A 108 2.64 -7.58 8.15
C PHE A 108 2.00 -8.77 8.89
N GLY A 109 2.12 -10.00 8.40
CA GLY A 109 1.39 -11.17 8.90
C GLY A 109 0.00 -11.28 8.28
N SER A 110 -0.37 -12.48 7.84
CA SER A 110 -1.62 -12.70 7.09
C SER A 110 -2.88 -12.47 7.93
N GLU A 111 -2.78 -12.66 9.25
CA GLU A 111 -3.84 -12.40 10.21
C GLU A 111 -4.07 -10.92 10.49
N ASN A 112 -3.16 -10.05 10.05
CA ASN A 112 -3.23 -8.61 10.28
C ASN A 112 -3.77 -7.83 9.08
N ILE A 113 -3.87 -8.47 7.90
CA ILE A 113 -4.47 -7.86 6.71
C ILE A 113 -5.97 -8.14 6.72
N VAL A 114 -6.75 -7.06 6.73
CA VAL A 114 -8.19 -7.12 6.96
C VAL A 114 -8.94 -6.92 5.65
N GLU A 115 -9.93 -7.77 5.39
CA GLU A 115 -10.85 -7.60 4.28
C GLU A 115 -11.72 -6.36 4.46
N HIS A 116 -11.96 -5.64 3.36
CA HIS A 116 -12.80 -4.45 3.35
C HIS A 116 -13.68 -4.42 2.11
N LYS A 117 -14.77 -3.66 2.21
CA LYS A 117 -15.68 -3.42 1.08
C LYS A 117 -15.08 -2.36 0.16
N VAL A 118 -15.07 -2.65 -1.14
CA VAL A 118 -14.80 -1.67 -2.20
C VAL A 118 -16.11 -1.39 -2.92
N ASP A 119 -16.62 -0.16 -2.79
CA ASP A 119 -17.88 0.26 -3.42
C ASP A 119 -17.65 0.69 -4.87
N LEU A 120 -18.31 0.03 -5.83
CA LEU A 120 -18.10 0.24 -7.27
C LEU A 120 -19.14 1.18 -7.88
N LEU A 121 -19.74 2.04 -7.06
CA LEU A 121 -20.58 3.14 -7.50
C LEU A 121 -19.84 3.98 -8.56
N SER A 122 -20.46 4.16 -9.72
CA SER A 122 -19.90 4.98 -10.80
C SER A 122 -19.85 6.46 -10.45
N MET A 123 -19.12 7.23 -11.26
CA MET A 123 -19.02 8.69 -11.10
C MET A 123 -20.37 9.43 -11.13
N ASP A 124 -21.41 8.86 -11.75
CA ASP A 124 -22.77 9.40 -11.80
C ASP A 124 -23.79 8.64 -10.93
N GLY A 125 -23.33 7.71 -10.09
CA GLY A 125 -24.15 7.07 -9.07
C GLY A 125 -24.87 5.79 -9.51
N PHE A 126 -24.49 5.18 -10.62
CA PHE A 126 -24.98 3.85 -11.02
C PHE A 126 -24.23 2.75 -10.27
N ASP A 127 -24.95 1.71 -9.88
CA ASP A 127 -24.48 0.65 -8.97
C ASP A 127 -24.48 -0.74 -9.61
N ASP A 128 -24.50 -0.83 -10.94
CA ASP A 128 -24.59 -2.10 -11.69
C ASP A 128 -23.54 -3.15 -11.27
N TYR A 129 -22.33 -2.72 -10.90
CA TYR A 129 -21.24 -3.59 -10.46
C TYR A 129 -21.27 -3.92 -8.96
N GLY A 130 -22.10 -3.22 -8.18
CA GLY A 130 -22.23 -3.43 -6.74
C GLY A 130 -20.94 -3.14 -5.96
N TYR A 131 -20.41 -4.17 -5.30
CA TYR A 131 -19.21 -4.06 -4.47
C TYR A 131 -18.39 -5.34 -4.47
N THR A 132 -17.11 -5.24 -4.11
CA THR A 132 -16.24 -6.39 -3.82
C THR A 132 -15.83 -6.40 -2.35
N ILE A 133 -15.39 -7.56 -1.87
CA ILE A 133 -14.70 -7.72 -0.59
C ILE A 133 -13.27 -8.12 -0.92
N ASP A 134 -12.32 -7.26 -0.57
CA ASP A 134 -10.92 -7.39 -0.96
C ASP A 134 -10.00 -7.24 0.25
N LYS A 135 -8.86 -7.95 0.25
CA LYS A 135 -7.79 -7.68 1.21
C LYS A 135 -6.94 -6.49 0.77
N VAL A 136 -6.76 -6.34 -0.54
CA VAL A 136 -6.00 -5.24 -1.14
C VAL A 136 -6.77 -4.71 -2.34
N ALA A 137 -6.92 -3.39 -2.39
CA ALA A 137 -7.59 -2.69 -3.48
C ALA A 137 -6.76 -1.50 -3.96
N ILE A 138 -7.30 -0.79 -4.94
CA ILE A 138 -6.97 0.61 -5.20
C ILE A 138 -8.14 1.46 -4.66
N ARG A 139 -7.90 2.73 -4.40
CA ARG A 139 -8.93 3.62 -3.84
C ARG A 139 -10.13 3.77 -4.78
N THR A 140 -11.30 3.93 -4.19
CA THR A 140 -12.48 4.53 -4.84
C THR A 140 -12.31 6.05 -4.96
N PHE A 141 -13.17 6.70 -5.74
CA PHE A 141 -13.18 8.16 -5.87
C PHE A 141 -13.49 8.88 -4.55
N ASP A 142 -14.36 8.31 -3.72
CA ASP A 142 -14.70 8.88 -2.43
C ASP A 142 -13.54 8.75 -1.43
N GLU A 143 -12.85 7.61 -1.40
CA GLU A 143 -11.64 7.42 -0.60
C GLU A 143 -10.49 8.31 -1.08
N TYR A 144 -10.34 8.48 -2.39
CA TYR A 144 -9.41 9.47 -2.94
C TYR A 144 -9.70 10.84 -2.34
N ARG A 145 -10.92 11.38 -2.56
CA ARG A 145 -11.31 12.70 -2.06
C ARG A 145 -11.16 12.87 -0.55
N LYS A 146 -11.46 11.81 0.21
CA LYS A 146 -11.36 11.82 1.68
C LYS A 146 -9.92 11.99 2.14
N TYR A 147 -8.96 11.35 1.48
CA TYR A 147 -7.57 11.30 1.92
C TYR A 147 -6.60 12.20 1.14
N SER A 148 -7.00 12.82 0.02
CA SER A 148 -6.12 13.64 -0.84
C SER A 148 -5.36 14.74 -0.10
N LYS A 149 -5.91 15.31 0.98
CA LYS A 149 -5.29 16.43 1.71
C LYS A 149 -3.92 16.08 2.30
N GLY A 150 -3.71 14.81 2.66
CA GLY A 150 -2.44 14.36 3.24
C GLY A 150 -1.59 13.50 2.31
N ILE A 151 -2.00 13.37 1.04
CA ILE A 151 -1.35 12.46 0.09
C ILE A 151 -1.04 13.22 -1.19
N GLU A 152 0.24 13.53 -1.38
CA GLU A 152 0.73 14.11 -2.61
C GLU A 152 0.94 13.02 -3.67
N LEU A 153 0.32 13.19 -4.83
CA LEU A 153 0.52 12.28 -5.95
C LEU A 153 1.72 12.73 -6.78
N THR A 154 2.63 11.81 -7.08
CA THR A 154 3.75 12.05 -8.01
C THR A 154 3.34 11.80 -9.46
N TYR A 155 2.43 10.84 -9.67
CA TYR A 155 1.91 10.43 -10.97
C TYR A 155 0.39 10.30 -10.90
N CYS A 156 -0.28 10.20 -12.06
CA CYS A 156 -1.71 9.87 -12.04
C CYS A 156 -1.91 8.47 -11.44
N GLU A 157 -3.01 8.26 -10.73
CA GLU A 157 -3.37 6.94 -10.21
C GLU A 157 -4.73 6.52 -10.74
N SER A 158 -4.88 5.22 -11.00
CA SER A 158 -6.16 4.60 -11.36
C SER A 158 -6.98 4.32 -10.11
N LEU A 159 -8.31 4.44 -10.24
CA LEU A 159 -9.26 4.19 -9.16
C LEU A 159 -10.12 2.95 -9.46
N ALA A 160 -10.67 2.34 -8.41
CA ALA A 160 -11.61 1.22 -8.53
C ALA A 160 -12.99 1.69 -9.02
N THR A 161 -13.31 2.98 -8.83
CA THR A 161 -14.53 3.59 -9.31
C THR A 161 -14.58 3.57 -10.84
N PRO A 162 -15.60 2.96 -11.46
CA PRO A 162 -15.78 3.00 -12.90
C PRO A 162 -16.27 4.39 -13.33
N MET A 163 -15.88 4.84 -14.53
CA MET A 163 -16.41 6.11 -15.05
C MET A 163 -17.92 6.02 -15.31
N GLN A 164 -18.36 4.90 -15.87
CA GLN A 164 -19.76 4.56 -16.20
C GLN A 164 -19.96 3.04 -16.13
N THR A 165 -21.21 2.60 -16.23
CA THR A 165 -21.61 1.18 -16.17
C THR A 165 -22.42 0.74 -17.40
N PRO A 166 -22.68 -0.57 -17.59
CA PRO A 166 -23.41 -1.08 -18.75
C PRO A 166 -24.81 -0.50 -18.91
N SER A 167 -25.49 -0.10 -17.83
CA SER A 167 -26.78 0.62 -17.88
C SER A 167 -26.71 1.96 -18.63
N ARG A 168 -25.51 2.49 -18.83
CA ARG A 168 -25.21 3.72 -19.57
C ARG A 168 -24.55 3.44 -20.92
N ASN A 169 -24.49 2.18 -21.36
CA ASN A 169 -23.80 1.73 -22.56
C ASN A 169 -22.30 2.09 -22.60
N SER A 170 -21.64 2.20 -21.44
CA SER A 170 -20.18 2.32 -21.34
C SER A 170 -19.64 1.40 -20.26
N SER A 171 -18.61 0.63 -20.62
CA SER A 171 -17.93 -0.32 -19.72
C SER A 171 -16.42 -0.37 -19.98
N GLY A 172 -15.87 0.58 -20.73
CA GLY A 172 -14.45 0.61 -21.13
C GLY A 172 -13.63 1.65 -20.39
N ASP A 173 -14.29 2.63 -19.76
CA ASP A 173 -13.64 3.82 -19.24
C ASP A 173 -13.40 3.68 -17.73
N ILE A 174 -12.13 3.69 -17.32
CA ILE A 174 -11.74 3.75 -15.92
C ILE A 174 -11.49 5.20 -15.49
N VAL A 175 -11.53 5.47 -14.18
CA VAL A 175 -11.23 6.79 -13.63
C VAL A 175 -9.75 6.87 -13.24
N CYS A 176 -9.09 7.96 -13.65
CA CYS A 176 -7.75 8.33 -13.20
C CYS A 176 -7.74 9.73 -12.60
N VAL A 177 -6.93 9.93 -11.56
CA VAL A 177 -6.76 11.23 -10.89
C VAL A 177 -5.31 11.68 -10.95
N TYR A 178 -5.10 12.99 -11.11
CA TYR A 178 -3.79 13.58 -11.34
C TYR A 178 -3.25 14.34 -10.11
N PRO A 179 -1.93 14.57 -10.04
CA PRO A 179 -1.33 15.46 -9.05
C PRO A 179 -1.94 16.87 -8.98
N SER A 180 -2.48 17.36 -10.10
CA SER A 180 -3.18 18.66 -10.17
C SER A 180 -4.59 18.65 -9.56
N GLY A 181 -5.09 17.50 -9.12
CA GLY A 181 -6.48 17.30 -8.70
C GLY A 181 -7.46 17.10 -9.87
N GLY A 182 -6.96 17.06 -11.11
CA GLY A 182 -7.76 16.73 -12.28
C GLY A 182 -8.25 15.28 -12.24
N VAL A 183 -9.45 15.04 -12.75
CA VAL A 183 -10.06 13.73 -12.91
C VAL A 183 -10.34 13.52 -14.40
N ASP A 184 -9.87 12.42 -14.95
CA ASP A 184 -10.06 12.07 -16.37
C ASP A 184 -10.40 10.57 -16.51
N TRP A 185 -10.73 10.16 -17.73
CA TRP A 185 -10.96 8.76 -18.07
C TRP A 185 -9.90 8.21 -19.01
N PHE A 186 -9.64 6.92 -18.86
CA PHE A 186 -8.77 6.15 -19.75
C PHE A 186 -9.46 4.84 -20.13
N TRP A 187 -9.12 4.34 -21.32
CA TRP A 187 -9.52 3.00 -21.74
C TRP A 187 -8.89 1.96 -20.81
N CYS A 188 -9.65 0.95 -20.41
CA CYS A 188 -9.24 -0.09 -19.47
C CYS A 188 -7.99 -0.89 -19.91
N ASP A 189 -7.70 -0.91 -21.21
CA ASP A 189 -6.50 -1.52 -21.79
C ASP A 189 -5.25 -0.63 -21.74
N SER A 190 -5.40 0.63 -21.33
CA SER A 190 -4.41 1.70 -21.44
C SER A 190 -3.85 2.20 -20.10
N CYS A 191 -3.96 1.43 -19.03
CA CYS A 191 -3.76 1.94 -17.66
C CYS A 191 -2.54 1.30 -16.98
N GLY A 192 -1.95 1.82 -15.90
CA GLY A 192 -2.10 3.03 -15.09
C GLY A 192 -1.15 2.86 -13.88
N TYR A 193 -0.80 3.92 -13.15
CA TYR A 193 0.02 3.73 -11.95
C TYR A 193 -0.84 3.22 -10.79
N VAL A 194 -0.58 1.99 -10.35
CA VAL A 194 -1.35 1.31 -9.30
C VAL A 194 -0.80 1.67 -7.93
N ARG A 195 -1.68 2.16 -7.05
CA ARG A 195 -1.34 2.46 -5.66
C ARG A 195 -2.16 1.61 -4.69
N PRO A 196 -1.55 0.58 -4.09
CA PRO A 196 -2.24 -0.30 -3.15
C PRO A 196 -2.81 0.45 -1.94
N PHE A 197 -4.08 0.17 -1.66
CA PHE A 197 -4.86 0.62 -0.52
C PHE A 197 -5.41 -0.61 0.19
N PHE A 198 -5.24 -0.68 1.52
CA PHE A 198 -5.63 -1.86 2.30
C PHE A 198 -5.78 -1.52 3.78
N PHE A 199 -6.28 -2.48 4.54
CA PHE A 199 -6.54 -2.33 5.96
C PHE A 199 -5.65 -3.27 6.77
N LEU A 200 -5.09 -2.74 7.85
CA LEU A 200 -4.32 -3.48 8.83
C LEU A 200 -5.01 -3.47 10.19
N LYS A 201 -4.76 -4.47 11.04
CA LYS A 201 -5.04 -4.36 12.47
C LYS A 201 -4.18 -3.24 13.07
N SER A 202 -4.75 -2.43 13.96
CA SER A 202 -4.04 -1.33 14.61
C SER A 202 -2.91 -1.81 15.54
N SER A 203 -2.96 -3.07 15.99
CA SER A 203 -1.90 -3.69 16.81
C SER A 203 -0.62 -4.04 16.04
N VAL A 204 -0.57 -3.86 14.71
CA VAL A 204 0.63 -4.14 13.91
C VAL A 204 1.78 -3.24 14.35
N LEU A 205 2.98 -3.82 14.40
CA LEU A 205 4.21 -3.10 14.71
C LEU A 205 4.92 -2.68 13.41
N VAL A 206 5.20 -1.39 13.28
CA VAL A 206 5.79 -0.76 12.08
C VAL A 206 7.02 0.08 12.42
N TYR A 207 7.78 0.49 11.42
CA TYR A 207 8.97 1.33 11.58
C TYR A 207 8.70 2.78 11.22
N LEU A 208 9.45 3.72 11.80
CA LEU A 208 9.37 5.15 11.45
C LEU A 208 10.53 5.62 10.54
N GLU A 209 11.68 4.92 10.55
CA GLU A 209 12.90 5.26 9.77
C GLU A 209 13.87 4.08 9.60
#